data_AF-A0A8T4E943-F1
#
_entry.id   AF-A0A8T4E943-F1
#
_cell.length_a   1.000
_cell.length_b   1.000
_cell.length_c   1.000
_cell.angle_alpha   90.00
_cell.angle_beta   90.00
_cell.angle_gamma   90.00
#
_symmetry.space_group_name_H-M   'P 1'
#
loop_
_entity.id
_entity.type
_entity.pdbx_description
1 polymer ?
#
loop_
_entity_poly.entity_id
_entity_poly.type
_entity_poly.pdbx_seq_one_letter_code
_entity_poly.pdbx_strand_id
1 'polypeptide(L)'
;MPEGLAVMKWDDELGPVVASKTPKGLKLGLDPTTSMRVYGIATLGETEDSQKPGFNTLAFNDFKLAVYYGGLNMHLKGLPSMVFLVLNLDEDPDLYKDALPEIATQIFLNADDNKFKEMVPKLYKQIARYTQMSAEQRQASVLNDPVRRTILQTLMKRGTLQSADLEQIILDEVGKKIDVDLILRPLVNMGIIATGWVEGLSSEVVYLTRALFILRKVSLDTVHAFRDSKFPPEVSEQFMESSRKYHHEYVTNFHTSLFETIWTEVDSLVKYILDFNTYDILQVLRKGPLGIKELKAEVKLTESKLRAHLEILQDADIVMQISDEEGHEYAILKCDPEVVTVYPEWLIQKTVELYNDEEIASRQAIHYLEVLKKSHPSLATSIALEVE
;
A
#
# COMPACT_ATOMS: atom_id res chain seq x y z
N MET A 1 -3.32 -13.75 -13.46
CA MET A 1 -2.23 -13.69 -12.47
C MET A 1 -0.95 -14.04 -13.19
N PRO A 2 0.19 -13.44 -12.83
CA PRO A 2 1.46 -13.73 -13.46
C PRO A 2 1.71 -15.24 -13.54
N GLU A 3 2.40 -15.68 -14.59
CA GLU A 3 2.83 -17.07 -14.77
C GLU A 3 4.02 -17.40 -13.85
N GLY A 4 4.84 -16.39 -13.52
CA GLY A 4 5.93 -16.55 -12.58
C GLY A 4 6.82 -15.33 -12.39
N LEU A 5 7.67 -15.40 -11.38
CA LEU A 5 8.71 -14.44 -11.05
C LEU A 5 10.08 -15.11 -11.21
N ALA A 6 11.00 -14.45 -11.89
CA ALA A 6 12.37 -14.92 -12.04
C ALA A 6 13.39 -13.82 -11.71
N VAL A 7 14.53 -14.27 -11.24
CA VAL A 7 15.66 -13.45 -10.84
C VAL A 7 16.85 -13.85 -11.69
N MET A 8 17.51 -12.88 -12.30
CA MET A 8 18.60 -13.09 -13.22
C MET A 8 19.84 -12.31 -12.79
N LYS A 9 20.99 -12.91 -13.05
CA LYS A 9 22.31 -12.32 -12.86
C LYS A 9 23.13 -12.50 -14.14
N TRP A 10 24.18 -11.70 -14.26
CA TRP A 10 25.18 -11.91 -15.30
C TRP A 10 26.26 -12.87 -14.81
N ASP A 11 26.71 -13.75 -15.70
CA ASP A 11 27.82 -14.66 -15.53
C ASP A 11 28.80 -14.43 -16.68
N ASP A 12 30.08 -14.26 -16.39
CA ASP A 12 31.06 -13.86 -17.41
C ASP A 12 31.32 -14.94 -18.47
N GLU A 13 31.03 -16.21 -18.16
CA GLU A 13 31.20 -17.33 -19.08
C GLU A 13 29.90 -17.67 -19.81
N LEU A 14 28.77 -17.63 -19.10
CA LEU A 14 27.47 -18.10 -19.60
C LEU A 14 26.53 -16.96 -20.07
N GLY A 15 26.87 -15.71 -19.77
CA GLY A 15 26.00 -14.56 -19.99
C GLY A 15 24.85 -14.49 -18.98
N PRO A 16 23.60 -14.17 -19.39
CA PRO A 16 22.48 -14.04 -18.47
C PRO A 16 22.03 -15.40 -17.93
N VAL A 17 22.09 -15.58 -16.61
CA VAL A 17 21.71 -16.81 -15.91
C VAL A 17 20.57 -16.56 -14.93
N VAL A 18 19.54 -17.42 -14.99
CA VAL A 18 18.43 -17.41 -14.04
C VAL A 18 18.91 -17.95 -12.68
N ALA A 19 19.06 -17.06 -11.70
CA ALA A 19 19.55 -17.37 -10.36
C ALA A 19 18.46 -17.99 -9.47
N SER A 20 17.19 -17.60 -9.67
CA SER A 20 16.04 -18.16 -8.97
C SER A 20 14.76 -17.95 -9.78
N LYS A 21 13.75 -18.80 -9.58
CA LYS A 21 12.44 -18.66 -10.21
C LYS A 21 11.33 -19.31 -9.39
N THR A 22 10.14 -18.74 -9.46
CA THR A 22 8.90 -19.29 -8.92
C THR A 22 7.78 -19.11 -9.95
N PRO A 23 7.01 -20.15 -10.26
CA PRO A 23 7.12 -21.54 -9.79
C PRO A 23 8.40 -22.23 -10.31
N LYS A 24 8.86 -23.30 -9.64
CA LYS A 24 10.09 -24.03 -10.04
C LYS A 24 10.02 -24.57 -11.47
N GLY A 25 8.82 -24.88 -11.95
CA GLY A 25 8.56 -25.37 -13.31
C GLY A 25 8.50 -24.29 -14.39
N LEU A 26 8.63 -23.00 -14.03
CA LEU A 26 8.56 -21.89 -14.99
C LEU A 26 9.64 -22.06 -16.07
N LYS A 27 9.22 -22.02 -17.34
CA LYS A 27 10.10 -22.09 -18.52
C LYS A 27 9.84 -20.97 -19.51
N LEU A 28 8.60 -20.50 -19.58
CA LEU A 28 8.18 -19.41 -20.46
C LEU A 28 8.99 -18.13 -20.16
N GLY A 29 9.50 -17.47 -21.21
CA GLY A 29 10.27 -16.23 -21.09
C GLY A 29 11.65 -16.36 -20.45
N LEU A 30 12.14 -17.59 -20.22
CA LEU A 30 13.44 -17.87 -19.58
C LEU A 30 14.44 -18.55 -20.53
N ASP A 31 14.15 -18.63 -21.82
CA ASP A 31 15.11 -19.18 -22.77
C ASP A 31 16.30 -18.22 -22.96
N PRO A 32 17.47 -18.70 -23.39
CA PRO A 32 18.66 -17.87 -23.55
C PRO A 32 18.45 -16.68 -24.50
N THR A 33 17.65 -16.83 -25.54
CA THR A 33 17.39 -15.77 -26.53
C THR A 33 16.59 -14.64 -25.91
N THR A 34 15.50 -14.98 -25.21
CA THR A 34 14.69 -13.99 -24.47
C THR A 34 15.53 -13.34 -23.39
N SER A 35 16.28 -14.12 -22.61
CA SER A 35 17.12 -13.61 -21.52
C SER A 35 18.18 -12.62 -22.02
N MET A 36 18.85 -12.93 -23.15
CA MET A 36 19.79 -12.03 -23.81
C MET A 36 19.11 -10.76 -24.33
N ARG A 37 17.92 -10.87 -24.93
CA ARG A 37 17.17 -9.71 -25.44
C ARG A 37 16.73 -8.78 -24.31
N VAL A 38 16.17 -9.34 -23.24
CA VAL A 38 15.78 -8.60 -22.02
C VAL A 38 17.01 -7.90 -21.45
N TYR A 39 18.11 -8.63 -21.32
CA TYR A 39 19.35 -8.11 -20.78
C TYR A 39 19.89 -6.95 -21.62
N GLY A 40 19.95 -7.12 -22.95
CA GLY A 40 20.41 -6.09 -23.87
C GLY A 40 19.55 -4.81 -23.79
N ILE A 41 18.22 -4.93 -23.77
CA ILE A 41 17.35 -3.75 -23.66
C ILE A 41 17.52 -3.03 -22.32
N ALA A 42 17.67 -3.77 -21.23
CA ALA A 42 17.80 -3.22 -19.90
C ALA A 42 19.20 -2.64 -19.59
N THR A 43 20.25 -3.02 -20.33
CA THR A 43 21.63 -2.58 -20.07
C THR A 43 22.28 -1.72 -21.17
N LEU A 44 21.83 -1.82 -22.43
CA LEU A 44 22.48 -1.19 -23.60
C LEU A 44 21.80 0.11 -24.06
N GLY A 45 20.96 0.75 -23.24
CA GLY A 45 20.55 2.11 -23.58
C GLY A 45 21.77 3.04 -23.60
N GLU A 46 21.92 3.90 -24.60
CA GLU A 46 23.13 4.73 -24.78
C GLU A 46 23.13 6.02 -23.92
N THR A 47 22.18 6.16 -22.97
CA THR A 47 21.96 7.37 -22.17
C THR A 47 22.34 7.15 -20.70
N GLU A 48 22.76 8.17 -19.95
CA GLU A 48 23.02 8.07 -18.49
C GLU A 48 21.83 7.47 -17.69
N ASP A 49 20.61 7.56 -18.22
CA ASP A 49 19.41 6.96 -17.64
C ASP A 49 19.29 5.44 -17.78
N SER A 50 19.99 4.81 -18.73
CA SER A 50 19.96 3.35 -18.92
C SER A 50 20.80 2.59 -17.89
N GLN A 51 21.73 3.30 -17.25
CA GLN A 51 22.58 2.76 -16.18
C GLN A 51 21.88 2.79 -14.82
N LYS A 52 20.75 3.52 -14.72
CA LYS A 52 19.96 3.68 -13.51
C LYS A 52 18.95 2.54 -13.35
N PRO A 53 18.55 2.20 -12.11
CA PRO A 53 17.47 1.27 -11.87
C PRO A 53 16.17 1.70 -12.58
N GLY A 54 15.44 0.76 -13.16
CA GLY A 54 14.30 1.10 -14.01
C GLY A 54 13.34 -0.05 -14.28
N PHE A 55 12.06 0.30 -14.45
CA PHE A 55 11.01 -0.61 -14.87
C PHE A 55 10.84 -0.56 -16.38
N ASN A 56 10.84 -1.72 -17.04
CA ASN A 56 10.67 -1.89 -18.47
C ASN A 56 9.60 -2.94 -18.77
N THR A 57 8.83 -2.68 -19.82
CA THR A 57 7.82 -3.60 -20.34
C THR A 57 8.27 -4.16 -21.68
N LEU A 58 8.18 -5.48 -21.84
CA LEU A 58 8.54 -6.16 -23.08
C LEU A 58 7.38 -7.05 -23.54
N ALA A 59 6.92 -6.86 -24.77
CA ALA A 59 5.89 -7.70 -25.36
C ALA A 59 6.51 -8.73 -26.32
N PHE A 60 6.12 -9.99 -26.17
CA PHE A 60 6.44 -11.10 -27.06
C PHE A 60 5.15 -11.66 -27.65
N ASN A 61 5.25 -12.57 -28.61
CA ASN A 61 4.08 -13.12 -29.31
C ASN A 61 3.13 -13.88 -28.38
N ASP A 62 3.68 -14.62 -27.41
CA ASP A 62 2.92 -15.54 -26.56
C ASP A 62 2.84 -15.09 -25.08
N PHE A 63 3.59 -14.06 -24.70
CA PHE A 63 3.66 -13.56 -23.32
C PHE A 63 4.15 -12.11 -23.28
N LYS A 64 3.98 -11.46 -22.12
CA LYS A 64 4.59 -10.17 -21.80
C LYS A 64 5.54 -10.32 -20.62
N LEU A 65 6.51 -9.42 -20.51
CA LEU A 65 7.39 -9.31 -19.35
C LEU A 65 7.29 -7.92 -18.75
N ALA A 66 7.14 -7.87 -17.42
CA ALA A 66 7.47 -6.71 -16.62
C ALA A 66 8.85 -6.95 -16.00
N VAL A 67 9.80 -6.05 -16.24
CA VAL A 67 11.21 -6.21 -15.87
C VAL A 67 11.63 -5.03 -15.01
N TYR A 68 12.27 -5.32 -13.88
CA TYR A 68 12.98 -4.31 -13.09
C TYR A 68 14.47 -4.57 -13.11
N TYR A 69 15.23 -3.58 -13.57
CA TYR A 69 16.69 -3.56 -13.55
C TYR A 69 17.17 -2.83 -12.30
N GLY A 70 18.11 -3.43 -11.58
CA GLY A 70 18.71 -2.89 -10.35
C GLY A 70 19.93 -1.99 -10.57
N GLY A 71 20.26 -1.67 -11.82
CA GLY A 71 21.39 -0.79 -12.17
C GLY A 71 22.74 -1.49 -12.33
N LEU A 72 23.71 -0.74 -12.86
CA LEU A 72 25.01 -1.27 -13.30
C LEU A 72 25.89 -1.79 -12.16
N ASN A 73 25.77 -1.22 -10.95
CA ASN A 73 26.56 -1.63 -9.79
C ASN A 73 26.31 -3.10 -9.40
N MET A 74 25.05 -3.53 -9.43
CA MET A 74 24.69 -4.93 -9.15
C MET A 74 25.25 -5.86 -10.23
N HIS A 75 25.19 -5.43 -11.48
CA HIS A 75 25.72 -6.16 -12.62
C HIS A 75 27.24 -6.37 -12.50
N LEU A 76 28.01 -5.30 -12.25
CA LEU A 76 29.47 -5.35 -12.16
C LEU A 76 29.97 -6.22 -10.99
N LYS A 77 29.15 -6.42 -9.97
CA LYS A 77 29.46 -7.30 -8.83
C LYS A 77 29.08 -8.76 -9.07
N GLY A 78 28.54 -9.12 -10.24
CA GLY A 78 28.04 -10.46 -10.53
C GLY A 78 26.82 -10.87 -9.68
N LEU A 79 26.14 -9.89 -9.08
CA LEU A 79 24.96 -10.10 -8.26
C LEU A 79 23.69 -10.12 -9.12
N PRO A 80 22.57 -10.67 -8.60
CA PRO A 80 21.25 -10.45 -9.17
C PRO A 80 21.03 -8.98 -9.50
N SER A 81 20.82 -8.69 -10.79
CA SER A 81 20.65 -7.32 -11.29
C SER A 81 19.32 -7.14 -12.02
N MET A 82 18.59 -8.23 -12.27
CA MET A 82 17.28 -8.18 -12.93
C MET A 82 16.28 -9.08 -12.24
N VAL A 83 15.07 -8.58 -12.09
CA VAL A 83 13.91 -9.34 -11.61
C VAL A 83 12.78 -9.10 -12.60
N PHE A 84 12.11 -10.16 -13.03
CA PHE A 84 11.04 -10.03 -14.00
C PHE A 84 9.88 -10.96 -13.71
N LEU A 85 8.69 -10.46 -14.05
CA LEU A 85 7.45 -11.19 -14.03
C LEU A 85 7.10 -11.61 -15.44
N VAL A 86 6.77 -12.89 -15.58
CA VAL A 86 6.22 -13.47 -16.81
C VAL A 86 4.70 -13.34 -16.73
N LEU A 87 4.12 -12.66 -17.72
CA LEU A 87 2.71 -12.28 -17.75
C LEU A 87 2.05 -12.88 -18.99
N ASN A 88 0.75 -13.16 -18.88
CA ASN A 88 -0.06 -13.54 -20.02
C ASN A 88 -0.33 -12.34 -20.94
N LEU A 89 -0.78 -12.60 -22.18
CA LEU A 89 -1.01 -11.56 -23.19
C LEU A 89 -2.13 -10.58 -22.81
N ASP A 90 -3.09 -11.03 -22.02
CA ASP A 90 -4.22 -10.26 -21.52
C ASP A 90 -3.87 -9.40 -20.30
N GLU A 91 -2.75 -9.67 -19.64
CA GLU A 91 -2.30 -8.87 -18.50
C GLU A 91 -1.64 -7.56 -18.92
N ASP A 92 -1.88 -6.52 -18.13
CA ASP A 92 -1.24 -5.22 -18.27
C ASP A 92 0.01 -5.15 -17.37
N PRO A 93 1.23 -5.08 -17.94
CA PRO A 93 2.48 -4.95 -17.20
C PRO A 93 2.54 -3.72 -16.30
N ASP A 94 1.84 -2.64 -16.66
CA ASP A 94 1.91 -1.38 -15.90
C ASP A 94 1.27 -1.49 -14.51
N LEU A 95 0.38 -2.48 -14.29
CA LEU A 95 -0.17 -2.81 -12.97
C LEU A 95 0.91 -3.22 -11.95
N TYR A 96 2.09 -3.62 -12.43
CA TYR A 96 3.22 -4.06 -11.60
C TYR A 96 4.30 -2.99 -11.42
N LYS A 97 4.13 -1.80 -12.01
CA LYS A 97 5.15 -0.73 -12.03
C LYS A 97 5.56 -0.24 -10.64
N ASP A 98 4.68 -0.38 -9.65
CA ASP A 98 4.94 -0.01 -8.26
C ASP A 98 5.42 -1.18 -7.40
N ALA A 99 4.82 -2.36 -7.59
CA ALA A 99 5.13 -3.53 -6.78
C ALA A 99 6.43 -4.24 -7.19
N LEU A 100 6.73 -4.32 -8.49
CA LEU A 100 7.91 -5.04 -8.97
C LEU A 100 9.23 -4.41 -8.51
N PRO A 101 9.42 -3.07 -8.54
CA PRO A 101 10.61 -2.44 -7.96
C PRO A 101 10.82 -2.78 -6.48
N GLU A 102 9.75 -2.79 -5.69
CA GLU A 102 9.81 -3.10 -4.25
C GLU A 102 10.28 -4.54 -4.03
N ILE A 103 9.65 -5.48 -4.73
CA ILE A 103 10.02 -6.91 -4.70
C ILE A 103 11.46 -7.11 -5.15
N ALA A 104 11.86 -6.44 -6.22
CA ALA A 104 13.22 -6.55 -6.75
C ALA A 104 14.26 -6.02 -5.76
N THR A 105 13.96 -4.94 -5.06
CA THR A 105 14.88 -4.39 -4.06
C THR A 105 15.04 -5.31 -2.85
N GLN A 106 13.97 -5.94 -2.37
CA GLN A 106 14.10 -6.96 -1.33
C GLN A 106 15.01 -8.12 -1.76
N ILE A 107 14.98 -8.48 -3.05
CA ILE A 107 15.88 -9.48 -3.62
C ILE A 107 17.33 -8.98 -3.67
N PHE A 108 17.54 -7.75 -4.14
CA PHE A 108 18.87 -7.14 -4.26
C PHE A 108 19.54 -6.91 -2.90
N LEU A 109 18.80 -6.49 -1.87
CA LEU A 109 19.33 -6.29 -0.50
C LEU A 109 19.77 -7.60 0.18
N ASN A 110 19.33 -8.74 -0.35
CA ASN A 110 19.64 -10.09 0.13
C ASN A 110 20.41 -10.91 -0.92
N ALA A 111 21.03 -10.24 -1.88
CA ALA A 111 21.79 -10.84 -2.97
C ALA A 111 23.08 -11.52 -2.50
N ASP A 112 23.85 -10.86 -1.61
CA ASP A 112 25.20 -11.26 -1.22
C ASP A 112 25.26 -12.69 -0.63
N ASP A 113 24.26 -13.07 0.17
CA ASP A 113 24.21 -14.36 0.86
C ASP A 113 23.36 -15.42 0.14
N ASN A 114 22.87 -15.16 -1.07
CA ASN A 114 21.84 -15.97 -1.75
C ASN A 114 20.52 -16.19 -0.96
N LYS A 115 20.33 -15.52 0.19
CA LYS A 115 19.11 -15.58 1.03
C LYS A 115 17.86 -15.23 0.24
N PHE A 116 17.98 -14.37 -0.77
CA PHE A 116 16.87 -14.01 -1.65
C PHE A 116 16.19 -15.23 -2.31
N LYS A 117 16.91 -16.34 -2.55
CA LYS A 117 16.35 -17.53 -3.21
C LYS A 117 15.17 -18.12 -2.44
N GLU A 118 15.24 -18.10 -1.11
CA GLU A 118 14.18 -18.56 -0.22
C GLU A 118 13.01 -17.56 -0.15
N MET A 119 13.27 -16.29 -0.45
CA MET A 119 12.27 -15.22 -0.45
C MET A 119 11.44 -15.19 -1.73
N VAL A 120 12.00 -15.56 -2.89
CA VAL A 120 11.31 -15.48 -4.21
C VAL A 120 9.90 -16.09 -4.19
N PRO A 121 9.64 -17.27 -3.59
CA PRO A 121 8.28 -17.81 -3.54
C PRO A 121 7.30 -16.96 -2.72
N LYS A 122 7.76 -16.36 -1.61
CA LYS A 122 6.94 -15.47 -0.78
C LYS A 122 6.66 -14.16 -1.52
N LEU A 123 7.70 -13.58 -2.13
CA LEU A 123 7.61 -12.34 -2.91
C LEU A 123 6.71 -12.49 -4.14
N TYR A 124 6.76 -13.64 -4.82
CA TYR A 124 5.85 -13.96 -5.91
C TYR A 124 4.38 -13.98 -5.45
N LYS A 125 4.09 -14.56 -4.29
CA LYS A 125 2.73 -14.51 -3.72
C LYS A 125 2.30 -13.09 -3.36
N GLN A 126 3.23 -12.27 -2.86
CA GLN A 126 2.95 -10.88 -2.50
C GLN A 126 2.59 -10.05 -3.74
N ILE A 127 3.36 -10.15 -4.83
CA ILE A 127 3.09 -9.37 -6.04
C ILE A 127 1.85 -9.85 -6.79
N ALA A 128 1.57 -11.16 -6.80
CA ALA A 128 0.33 -11.70 -7.35
C ALA A 128 -0.90 -11.20 -6.57
N ARG A 129 -0.77 -11.04 -5.24
CA ARG A 129 -1.81 -10.44 -4.40
C ARG A 129 -1.97 -8.95 -4.65
N TYR A 130 -0.89 -8.20 -4.85
CA TYR A 130 -0.93 -6.76 -5.06
C TYR A 130 -1.87 -6.35 -6.21
N THR A 131 -1.87 -7.09 -7.32
CA THR A 131 -2.77 -6.81 -8.45
C THR A 131 -4.25 -7.06 -8.18
N GLN A 132 -4.55 -7.84 -7.15
CA GLN A 132 -5.92 -8.12 -6.72
C GLN A 132 -6.40 -7.07 -5.69
N MET A 133 -5.48 -6.27 -5.14
CA MET A 133 -5.80 -5.29 -4.12
C MET A 133 -6.60 -4.13 -4.69
N SER A 134 -7.65 -3.74 -3.97
CA SER A 134 -8.35 -2.48 -4.21
C SER A 134 -7.43 -1.27 -3.94
N ALA A 135 -7.82 -0.08 -4.38
CA ALA A 135 -7.09 1.14 -4.07
C ALA A 135 -6.94 1.36 -2.54
N GLU A 136 -7.99 1.07 -1.78
CA GLU A 136 -7.98 1.13 -0.31
C GLU A 136 -6.97 0.15 0.29
N GLN A 137 -6.94 -1.10 -0.18
CA GLN A 137 -5.98 -2.09 0.28
C GLN A 137 -4.53 -1.71 -0.05
N ARG A 138 -4.31 -1.09 -1.23
CA ARG A 138 -2.99 -0.55 -1.58
C ARG A 138 -2.57 0.57 -0.64
N GLN A 139 -3.47 1.48 -0.28
CA GLN A 139 -3.18 2.52 0.71
C GLN A 139 -2.93 1.92 2.11
N ALA A 140 -3.73 0.94 2.54
CA ALA A 140 -3.49 0.21 3.79
C ALA A 140 -2.11 -0.49 3.80
N SER A 141 -1.66 -1.00 2.65
CA SER A 141 -0.35 -1.67 2.54
C SER A 141 0.82 -0.73 2.82
N VAL A 142 0.67 0.55 2.48
CA VAL A 142 1.65 1.59 2.82
C VAL A 142 1.77 1.73 4.34
N LEU A 143 0.65 1.74 5.04
CA LEU A 143 0.62 1.86 6.49
C LEU A 143 1.08 0.58 7.20
N ASN A 144 1.09 -0.56 6.53
CA ASN A 144 1.61 -1.81 7.08
C ASN A 144 3.15 -1.90 6.98
N ASP A 145 3.76 -1.15 6.09
CA ASP A 145 5.23 -1.09 5.97
C ASP A 145 5.82 -0.23 7.09
N PRO A 146 6.74 -0.76 7.92
CA PRO A 146 7.29 -0.02 9.07
C PRO A 146 8.01 1.27 8.66
N VAL A 147 8.80 1.22 7.58
CA VAL A 147 9.60 2.36 7.13
C VAL A 147 8.69 3.48 6.62
N ARG A 148 7.76 3.15 5.72
CA ARG A 148 6.78 4.13 5.20
C ARG A 148 5.89 4.66 6.31
N ARG A 149 5.52 3.83 7.29
CA ARG A 149 4.78 4.26 8.48
C ARG A 149 5.59 5.27 9.30
N THR A 150 6.86 5.02 9.61
CA THR A 150 7.71 5.96 10.35
C THR A 150 7.89 7.28 9.58
N ILE A 151 8.05 7.21 8.26
CA ILE A 151 8.10 8.40 7.39
C ILE A 151 6.79 9.20 7.48
N LEU A 152 5.63 8.54 7.33
CA LEU A 152 4.33 9.20 7.43
C LEU A 152 4.06 9.76 8.82
N GLN A 153 4.43 9.06 9.88
CA GLN A 153 4.37 9.57 11.27
C GLN A 153 5.16 10.87 11.43
N THR A 154 6.37 10.91 10.86
CA THR A 154 7.24 12.09 10.93
C THR A 154 6.66 13.24 10.12
N LEU A 155 6.22 12.97 8.90
CA LEU A 155 5.60 13.94 8.02
C LEU A 155 4.26 14.45 8.57
N MET A 156 3.47 13.65 9.27
CA MET A 156 2.22 14.10 9.90
C MET A 156 2.44 15.01 11.11
N LYS A 157 3.63 14.97 11.72
CA LYS A 157 4.03 15.86 12.81
C LYS A 157 4.69 17.16 12.33
N ARG A 158 5.51 17.09 11.26
CA ARG A 158 6.35 18.21 10.80
C ARG A 158 5.94 18.79 9.45
N GLY A 159 5.25 17.99 8.63
CA GLY A 159 4.82 18.31 7.27
C GLY A 159 5.89 18.23 6.20
N THR A 160 7.14 18.49 6.56
CA THR A 160 8.27 18.47 5.62
C THR A 160 9.49 17.79 6.23
N LEU A 161 10.31 17.16 5.38
CA LEU A 161 11.55 16.49 5.76
C LEU A 161 12.55 16.55 4.60
N GLN A 162 13.85 16.70 4.85
CA GLN A 162 14.86 16.61 3.80
C GLN A 162 15.17 15.16 3.46
N SER A 163 15.49 14.86 2.20
CA SER A 163 15.84 13.50 1.77
C SER A 163 17.05 12.93 2.53
N ALA A 164 17.99 13.79 2.96
CA ALA A 164 19.10 13.36 3.82
C ALA A 164 18.64 12.83 5.20
N ASP A 165 17.61 13.43 5.80
CA ASP A 165 17.05 12.95 7.06
C ASP A 165 16.27 11.65 6.86
N LEU A 166 15.61 11.50 5.70
CA LEU A 166 14.93 10.25 5.33
C LEU A 166 15.91 9.09 5.18
N GLU A 167 17.09 9.32 4.57
CA GLU A 167 18.13 8.29 4.48
C GLU A 167 18.53 7.76 5.87
N GLN A 168 18.61 8.66 6.86
CA GLN A 168 18.91 8.27 8.24
C GLN A 168 17.78 7.46 8.87
N ILE A 169 16.52 7.89 8.71
CA ILE A 169 15.35 7.13 9.20
C ILE A 169 15.32 5.71 8.60
N ILE A 170 15.54 5.60 7.28
CA ILE A 170 15.56 4.31 6.59
C ILE A 170 16.72 3.43 7.09
N LEU A 171 17.90 4.04 7.30
CA LEU A 171 19.05 3.33 7.84
C LEU A 171 18.79 2.81 9.26
N ASP A 172 18.13 3.60 10.10
CA ASP A 172 17.80 3.22 11.49
C ASP A 172 16.77 2.08 11.53
N GLU A 173 15.76 2.12 10.66
CA GLU A 173 14.70 1.10 10.60
C GLU A 173 15.18 -0.21 9.94
N VAL A 174 16.00 -0.14 8.89
CA VAL A 174 16.37 -1.30 8.07
C VAL A 174 17.80 -1.80 8.30
N GLY A 175 18.66 -0.98 8.92
CA GLY A 175 20.07 -1.29 9.16
C GLY A 175 20.95 -1.32 7.91
N LYS A 176 20.41 -0.91 6.74
CA LYS A 176 21.11 -0.86 5.46
C LYS A 176 20.69 0.38 4.68
N LYS A 177 21.61 0.92 3.88
CA LYS A 177 21.28 1.98 2.91
C LYS A 177 20.38 1.41 1.82
N ILE A 178 19.21 2.01 1.66
CA ILE A 178 18.25 1.73 0.59
C ILE A 178 18.04 3.02 -0.18
N ASP A 179 17.79 2.89 -1.48
CA ASP A 179 17.38 4.00 -2.32
C ASP A 179 16.06 4.61 -1.81
N VAL A 180 16.10 5.89 -1.44
CA VAL A 180 14.97 6.64 -0.90
C VAL A 180 13.83 6.70 -1.91
N ASP A 181 14.14 6.86 -3.20
CA ASP A 181 13.13 7.02 -4.26
C ASP A 181 12.22 5.81 -4.36
N LEU A 182 12.75 4.62 -4.08
CA LEU A 182 11.97 3.39 -4.06
C LEU A 182 10.94 3.38 -2.91
N ILE A 183 11.34 3.85 -1.74
CA ILE A 183 10.47 3.90 -0.56
C ILE A 183 9.36 4.95 -0.78
N LEU A 184 9.73 6.08 -1.38
CA LEU A 184 8.84 7.21 -1.63
C LEU A 184 7.92 7.04 -2.84
N ARG A 185 8.32 6.30 -3.88
CA ARG A 185 7.55 6.18 -5.13
C ARG A 185 6.07 5.81 -4.92
N PRO A 186 5.70 4.79 -4.10
CA PRO A 186 4.30 4.49 -3.85
C PRO A 186 3.54 5.64 -3.19
N LEU A 187 4.18 6.39 -2.29
CA LEU A 187 3.60 7.55 -1.62
C LEU A 187 3.36 8.70 -2.61
N VAL A 188 4.32 8.94 -3.51
CA VAL A 188 4.21 9.96 -4.58
C VAL A 188 3.10 9.59 -5.56
N ASN A 189 3.06 8.34 -6.02
CA ASN A 189 2.06 7.87 -6.99
C ASN A 189 0.64 7.91 -6.42
N MET A 190 0.48 7.68 -5.11
CA MET A 190 -0.79 7.84 -4.41
C MET A 190 -1.14 9.30 -4.08
N GLY A 191 -0.27 10.26 -4.38
CA GLY A 191 -0.45 11.67 -4.08
C GLY A 191 -0.46 11.99 -2.58
N ILE A 192 0.13 11.12 -1.76
CA ILE A 192 0.25 11.26 -0.30
C ILE A 192 1.38 12.24 0.04
N ILE A 193 2.46 12.20 -0.76
CA ILE A 193 3.58 13.12 -0.64
C ILE A 193 3.92 13.77 -1.99
N ALA A 194 4.65 14.87 -1.92
CA ALA A 194 5.34 15.48 -3.05
C ALA A 194 6.83 15.67 -2.71
N THR A 195 7.69 15.69 -3.72
CA THR A 195 9.11 16.02 -3.56
C THR A 195 9.45 17.28 -4.34
N GLY A 196 10.47 18.02 -3.91
CA GLY A 196 10.91 19.20 -4.64
C GLY A 196 12.23 19.78 -4.13
N TRP A 197 13.00 20.34 -5.06
CA TRP A 197 14.24 21.05 -4.76
C TRP A 197 13.94 22.47 -4.29
N VAL A 198 14.54 22.86 -3.15
CA VAL A 198 14.46 24.22 -2.63
C VAL A 198 15.85 24.83 -2.68
N GLU A 199 15.95 25.98 -3.36
CA GLU A 199 17.22 26.69 -3.50
C GLU A 199 17.81 27.07 -2.13
N GLY A 200 19.05 26.64 -1.88
CA GLY A 200 19.77 26.88 -0.63
C GLY A 200 19.73 25.71 0.36
N LEU A 201 18.99 24.63 0.06
CA LEU A 201 19.09 23.37 0.79
C LEU A 201 20.06 22.40 0.09
N SER A 202 20.66 21.51 0.87
CA SER A 202 21.65 20.53 0.39
C SER A 202 21.04 19.30 -0.26
N SER A 203 19.75 19.05 -0.06
CA SER A 203 19.03 17.90 -0.61
C SER A 203 17.59 18.26 -0.97
N GLU A 204 16.95 17.38 -1.74
CA GLU A 204 15.54 17.47 -2.06
C GLU A 204 14.70 17.42 -0.78
N VAL A 205 13.53 18.05 -0.81
CA VAL A 205 12.60 18.09 0.30
C VAL A 205 11.36 17.27 -0.04
N VAL A 206 10.91 16.51 0.94
CA VAL A 206 9.67 15.73 0.90
C VAL A 206 8.60 16.45 1.72
N TYR A 207 7.38 16.48 1.17
CA TYR A 207 6.24 17.22 1.69
C TYR A 207 5.03 16.30 1.84
N LEU A 208 4.31 16.39 2.96
CA LEU A 208 3.01 15.74 3.10
C LEU A 208 1.94 16.56 2.37
N THR A 209 1.29 15.97 1.38
CA THR A 209 0.16 16.58 0.65
C THR A 209 -1.18 16.05 1.14
N ARG A 210 -1.24 14.78 1.56
CA ARG A 210 -2.43 14.16 2.16
C ARG A 210 -1.99 13.28 3.32
N ALA A 211 -2.65 13.43 4.46
CA ALA A 211 -2.51 12.49 5.56
C ALA A 211 -3.33 11.23 5.27
N LEU A 212 -2.82 10.08 5.71
CA LEU A 212 -3.46 8.79 5.55
C LEU A 212 -3.79 8.20 6.92
N PHE A 213 -5.04 7.78 7.12
CA PHE A 213 -5.53 7.24 8.37
C PHE A 213 -6.28 5.93 8.13
N ILE A 214 -6.29 5.05 9.12
CA ILE A 214 -7.28 3.98 9.22
C ILE A 214 -8.18 4.33 10.40
N LEU A 215 -9.46 4.54 10.12
CA LEU A 215 -10.45 4.96 11.11
C LEU A 215 -11.61 3.99 11.13
N ARG A 216 -12.31 3.95 12.27
CA ARG A 216 -13.55 3.20 12.42
C ARG A 216 -14.73 4.13 12.19
N LYS A 217 -15.55 3.80 11.22
CA LYS A 217 -16.74 4.57 10.84
C LYS A 217 -18.00 3.76 11.08
N VAL A 218 -19.09 4.42 11.45
CA VAL A 218 -20.39 3.76 11.50
C VAL A 218 -21.01 3.84 10.10
N SER A 219 -21.39 2.70 9.53
CA SER A 219 -22.08 2.68 8.24
C SER A 219 -23.47 3.32 8.39
N LEU A 220 -23.68 4.45 7.71
CA LEU A 220 -24.97 5.12 7.68
C LEU A 220 -26.03 4.23 7.04
N ASP A 221 -25.67 3.47 6.01
CA ASP A 221 -26.58 2.54 5.34
C ASP A 221 -27.08 1.46 6.29
N THR A 222 -26.20 0.92 7.15
CA THR A 222 -26.58 -0.01 8.22
C THR A 222 -27.54 0.63 9.21
N VAL A 223 -27.24 1.86 9.67
CA VAL A 223 -28.12 2.59 10.60
C VAL A 223 -29.49 2.88 9.98
N HIS A 224 -29.53 3.27 8.71
CA HIS A 224 -30.78 3.50 7.97
C HIS A 224 -31.58 2.19 7.80
N ALA A 225 -30.93 1.09 7.46
CA ALA A 225 -31.58 -0.20 7.29
C ALA A 225 -32.32 -0.67 8.56
N PHE A 226 -31.73 -0.46 9.74
CA PHE A 226 -32.39 -0.75 11.01
C PHE A 226 -33.48 0.26 11.41
N ARG A 227 -33.34 1.53 11.03
CA ARG A 227 -34.39 2.54 11.27
C ARG A 227 -35.63 2.34 10.39
N ASP A 228 -35.44 1.85 9.18
CA ASP A 228 -36.52 1.61 8.21
C ASP A 228 -37.31 0.32 8.50
N SER A 229 -37.11 -0.33 9.66
CA SER A 229 -37.77 -1.56 10.10
C SER A 229 -37.67 -2.73 9.11
N LYS A 230 -36.56 -2.82 8.37
CA LYS A 230 -36.27 -3.97 7.47
C LYS A 230 -35.87 -5.24 8.24
N PHE A 231 -35.63 -5.12 9.54
CA PHE A 231 -35.18 -6.19 10.44
C PHE A 231 -36.11 -6.31 11.64
N PRO A 232 -36.11 -7.47 12.34
CA PRO A 232 -36.88 -7.63 13.57
C PRO A 232 -36.55 -6.51 14.59
N PRO A 233 -37.55 -6.02 15.36
CA PRO A 233 -37.35 -4.93 16.31
C PRO A 233 -36.27 -5.20 17.36
N GLU A 234 -36.16 -6.43 17.84
CA GLU A 234 -35.15 -6.86 18.81
C GLU A 234 -33.72 -6.75 18.28
N VAL A 235 -33.49 -7.18 17.02
CA VAL A 235 -32.19 -7.12 16.36
C VAL A 235 -31.79 -5.66 16.16
N SER A 236 -32.78 -4.84 15.78
CA SER A 236 -32.61 -3.41 15.59
C SER A 236 -32.24 -2.70 16.90
N GLU A 237 -32.91 -3.02 18.00
CA GLU A 237 -32.65 -2.42 19.31
C GLU A 237 -31.25 -2.81 19.84
N GLN A 238 -30.90 -4.10 19.79
CA GLN A 238 -29.59 -4.59 20.20
C GLN A 238 -28.44 -3.93 19.42
N PHE A 239 -28.58 -3.83 18.09
CA PHE A 239 -27.59 -3.14 17.27
C PHE A 239 -27.47 -1.66 17.63
N MET A 240 -28.60 -0.95 17.76
CA MET A 240 -28.60 0.49 18.02
C MET A 240 -28.02 0.84 19.39
N GLU A 241 -28.29 0.02 20.41
CA GLU A 241 -27.69 0.18 21.74
C GLU A 241 -26.17 -0.04 21.70
N SER A 242 -25.74 -1.16 21.11
CA SER A 242 -24.32 -1.50 21.05
C SER A 242 -23.52 -0.50 20.20
N SER A 243 -24.05 -0.10 19.04
CA SER A 243 -23.42 0.88 18.16
C SER A 243 -23.27 2.24 18.84
N ARG A 244 -24.30 2.71 19.57
CA ARG A 244 -24.24 3.98 20.31
C ARG A 244 -23.17 3.95 21.40
N LYS A 245 -23.15 2.87 22.20
CA LYS A 245 -22.16 2.71 23.27
C LYS A 245 -20.74 2.71 22.70
N TYR A 246 -20.52 1.89 21.68
CA TYR A 246 -19.23 1.76 21.01
C TYR A 246 -18.73 3.10 20.45
N HIS A 247 -19.59 3.82 19.71
CA HIS A 247 -19.19 5.07 19.09
C HIS A 247 -18.91 6.17 20.13
N HIS A 248 -19.66 6.19 21.24
CA HIS A 248 -19.39 7.11 22.34
C HIS A 248 -18.01 6.86 22.97
N GLU A 249 -17.67 5.60 23.24
CA GLU A 249 -16.35 5.22 23.77
C GLU A 249 -15.23 5.57 22.76
N TYR A 250 -15.44 5.25 21.48
CA TYR A 250 -14.48 5.54 20.41
C TYR A 250 -14.18 7.04 20.29
N VAL A 251 -15.21 7.88 20.20
CA VAL A 251 -15.06 9.34 20.10
C VAL A 251 -14.37 9.92 21.34
N THR A 252 -14.67 9.38 22.53
CA THR A 252 -14.03 9.80 23.78
C THR A 252 -12.52 9.55 23.78
N ASN A 253 -12.08 8.39 23.25
CA ASN A 253 -10.66 8.07 23.11
C ASN A 253 -9.96 9.04 22.14
N PHE A 254 -10.59 9.35 21.00
CA PHE A 254 -10.07 10.31 20.02
C PHE A 254 -9.85 11.71 20.62
N HIS A 255 -10.75 12.16 21.49
CA HIS A 255 -10.59 13.46 22.16
C HIS A 255 -9.45 13.51 23.17
N THR A 256 -9.07 12.35 23.74
CA THR A 256 -8.02 12.29 24.78
C THR A 256 -6.63 12.22 24.16
N SER A 257 -6.42 11.40 23.13
CA SER A 257 -5.09 11.22 22.50
C SER A 257 -5.20 10.93 21.01
N LEU A 258 -5.55 11.95 20.22
CA LEU A 258 -5.78 11.83 18.77
C LEU A 258 -4.67 11.07 18.03
N PHE A 259 -3.41 11.50 18.19
CA PHE A 259 -2.29 10.93 17.45
C PHE A 259 -2.02 9.47 17.84
N GLU A 260 -2.06 9.14 19.12
CA GLU A 260 -1.84 7.79 19.62
C GLU A 260 -2.97 6.84 19.20
N THR A 261 -4.22 7.29 19.31
CA THR A 261 -5.37 6.51 18.87
C THR A 261 -5.28 6.19 17.38
N ILE A 262 -4.92 7.17 16.54
CA ILE A 262 -4.74 6.97 15.09
C ILE A 262 -3.77 5.82 14.79
N TRP A 263 -2.60 5.79 15.43
CA TRP A 263 -1.60 4.76 15.14
C TRP A 263 -1.94 3.41 15.76
N THR A 264 -2.61 3.41 16.92
CA THR A 264 -3.15 2.19 17.52
C THR A 264 -4.23 1.55 16.63
N GLU A 265 -5.07 2.36 15.99
CA GLU A 265 -6.03 1.88 15.00
C GLU A 265 -5.33 1.27 13.78
N VAL A 266 -4.28 1.91 13.26
CA VAL A 266 -3.48 1.35 12.17
C VAL A 266 -2.93 -0.03 12.53
N ASP A 267 -2.32 -0.19 13.71
CA ASP A 267 -1.77 -1.46 14.17
C ASP A 267 -2.81 -2.57 14.31
N SER A 268 -3.99 -2.21 14.82
CA SER A 268 -5.06 -3.18 15.07
C SER A 268 -5.84 -3.57 13.81
N LEU A 269 -6.03 -2.64 12.87
CA LEU A 269 -6.97 -2.79 11.76
C LEU A 269 -6.34 -3.17 10.43
N VAL A 270 -5.10 -2.77 10.16
CA VAL A 270 -4.50 -2.89 8.81
C VAL A 270 -4.51 -4.35 8.31
N LYS A 271 -4.33 -5.31 9.20
CA LYS A 271 -4.34 -6.74 8.88
C LYS A 271 -5.68 -7.24 8.34
N TYR A 272 -6.81 -6.65 8.76
CA TYR A 272 -8.14 -7.03 8.29
C TYR A 272 -8.49 -6.39 6.95
N ILE A 273 -7.92 -5.22 6.65
CA ILE A 273 -8.05 -4.61 5.32
C ILE A 273 -7.18 -5.38 4.31
N LEU A 274 -5.98 -5.81 4.72
CA LEU A 274 -5.04 -6.52 3.83
C LEU A 274 -5.36 -8.00 3.60
N ASP A 275 -6.14 -8.65 4.47
CA ASP A 275 -6.64 -9.99 4.21
C ASP A 275 -7.85 -9.95 3.27
N PHE A 276 -7.77 -10.67 2.16
CA PHE A 276 -8.79 -10.65 1.11
C PHE A 276 -10.13 -11.19 1.58
N ASN A 277 -10.14 -12.26 2.40
CA ASN A 277 -11.39 -12.87 2.82
C ASN A 277 -12.11 -11.96 3.83
N THR A 278 -11.38 -11.38 4.79
CA THR A 278 -11.97 -10.38 5.70
C THR A 278 -12.42 -9.15 4.93
N TYR A 279 -11.60 -8.65 3.98
CA TYR A 279 -11.96 -7.48 3.20
C TYR A 279 -13.20 -7.69 2.32
N ASP A 280 -13.35 -8.86 1.70
CA ASP A 280 -14.55 -9.21 0.93
C ASP A 280 -15.80 -9.21 1.82
N ILE A 281 -15.70 -9.75 3.05
CA ILE A 281 -16.79 -9.68 4.04
C ILE A 281 -17.11 -8.22 4.39
N LEU A 282 -16.09 -7.38 4.63
CA LEU A 282 -16.28 -5.96 4.92
C LEU A 282 -16.98 -5.24 3.75
N GLN A 283 -16.54 -5.46 2.51
CA GLN A 283 -17.14 -4.85 1.31
C GLN A 283 -18.62 -5.21 1.17
N VAL A 284 -18.97 -6.47 1.47
CA VAL A 284 -20.37 -6.92 1.41
C VAL A 284 -21.18 -6.27 2.53
N LEU A 285 -20.68 -6.29 3.77
CA LEU A 285 -21.38 -5.73 4.93
C LEU A 285 -21.44 -4.19 4.94
N ARG A 286 -20.56 -3.50 4.21
CA ARG A 286 -20.63 -2.04 3.98
C ARG A 286 -21.94 -1.63 3.28
N LYS A 287 -22.49 -2.51 2.43
CA LYS A 287 -23.77 -2.29 1.74
C LYS A 287 -24.98 -2.46 2.65
N GLY A 288 -24.79 -3.03 3.83
CA GLY A 288 -25.83 -3.24 4.83
C GLY A 288 -25.71 -4.59 5.55
N PRO A 289 -26.50 -4.76 6.62
CA PRO A 289 -26.58 -6.01 7.38
C PRO A 289 -27.19 -7.14 6.53
N LEU A 290 -26.71 -8.37 6.73
CA LEU A 290 -27.13 -9.55 5.96
C LEU A 290 -27.26 -10.79 6.85
N GLY A 291 -28.14 -11.72 6.46
CA GLY A 291 -28.18 -13.04 7.07
C GLY A 291 -26.92 -13.86 6.76
N ILE A 292 -26.46 -14.72 7.67
CA ILE A 292 -25.23 -15.53 7.47
C ILE A 292 -25.29 -16.39 6.20
N LYS A 293 -26.48 -16.91 5.85
CA LYS A 293 -26.69 -17.70 4.63
C LYS A 293 -26.52 -16.88 3.36
N GLU A 294 -26.99 -15.65 3.35
CA GLU A 294 -26.89 -14.72 2.22
C GLU A 294 -25.46 -14.21 2.07
N LEU A 295 -24.83 -13.84 3.20
CA LEU A 295 -23.43 -13.44 3.23
C LEU A 295 -22.54 -14.52 2.61
N LYS A 296 -22.74 -15.80 2.97
CA LYS A 296 -22.02 -16.94 2.39
C LYS A 296 -22.15 -17.01 0.86
N ALA A 297 -23.32 -16.70 0.31
CA ALA A 297 -23.56 -16.71 -1.13
C ALA A 297 -22.80 -15.58 -1.83
N GLU A 298 -22.73 -14.38 -1.23
CA GLU A 298 -22.05 -13.21 -1.77
C GLU A 298 -20.52 -13.34 -1.75
N VAL A 299 -19.92 -13.70 -0.61
CA VAL A 299 -18.45 -13.79 -0.48
C VAL A 299 -17.83 -15.07 -1.05
N LYS A 300 -18.64 -16.02 -1.54
CA LYS A 300 -18.19 -17.30 -2.15
C LYS A 300 -17.20 -18.10 -1.27
N LEU A 301 -17.30 -17.96 0.05
CA LEU A 301 -16.47 -18.68 1.03
C LEU A 301 -17.12 -20.00 1.46
N THR A 302 -16.29 -20.96 1.88
CA THR A 302 -16.79 -22.14 2.57
C THR A 302 -17.31 -21.75 3.95
N GLU A 303 -18.28 -22.51 4.48
CA GLU A 303 -18.92 -22.18 5.76
C GLU A 303 -17.93 -22.12 6.92
N SER A 304 -16.99 -23.08 6.97
CA SER A 304 -15.93 -23.11 7.97
C SER A 304 -15.03 -21.87 7.91
N LYS A 305 -14.72 -21.39 6.70
CA LYS A 305 -13.90 -20.19 6.52
C LYS A 305 -14.68 -18.94 6.89
N LEU A 306 -15.93 -18.82 6.46
CA LEU A 306 -16.77 -17.67 6.80
C LEU A 306 -16.89 -17.52 8.32
N ARG A 307 -17.23 -18.60 9.04
CA ARG A 307 -17.31 -18.59 10.50
C ARG A 307 -16.01 -18.17 11.17
N ALA A 308 -14.88 -18.73 10.75
CA ALA A 308 -13.58 -18.38 11.30
C ALA A 308 -13.23 -16.90 11.09
N HIS A 309 -13.52 -16.33 9.92
CA HIS A 309 -13.24 -14.91 9.66
C HIS A 309 -14.24 -13.99 10.38
N LEU A 310 -15.50 -14.40 10.54
CA LEU A 310 -16.48 -13.66 11.34
C LEU A 310 -16.09 -13.62 12.83
N GLU A 311 -15.62 -14.74 13.38
CA GLU A 311 -15.12 -14.80 14.77
C GLU A 311 -13.93 -13.85 14.96
N ILE A 312 -12.96 -13.88 14.03
CA ILE A 312 -11.82 -12.94 14.04
C ILE A 312 -12.27 -11.48 13.99
N LEU A 313 -13.25 -11.15 13.14
CA LEU A 313 -13.77 -9.78 13.02
C LEU A 313 -14.61 -9.37 14.24
N GLN A 314 -15.27 -10.31 14.89
CA GLN A 314 -16.05 -10.08 16.09
C GLN A 314 -15.15 -9.84 17.31
N ASP A 315 -14.08 -10.62 17.45
CA ASP A 315 -13.04 -10.42 18.48
C ASP A 315 -12.34 -9.05 18.35
N ALA A 316 -12.33 -8.49 17.15
CA ALA A 316 -11.78 -7.16 16.85
C ALA A 316 -12.80 -6.00 16.98
N ASP A 317 -14.01 -6.29 17.47
CA ASP A 317 -15.14 -5.34 17.57
C ASP A 317 -15.56 -4.71 16.23
N ILE A 318 -15.29 -5.39 15.10
CA ILE A 318 -15.61 -4.91 13.75
C ILE A 318 -17.00 -5.39 13.34
N VAL A 319 -17.29 -6.67 13.54
CA VAL A 319 -18.56 -7.31 13.20
C VAL A 319 -19.31 -7.71 14.46
N MET A 320 -20.63 -7.65 14.39
CA MET A 320 -21.55 -8.20 15.39
C MET A 320 -22.41 -9.26 14.73
N GLN A 321 -22.65 -10.36 15.45
CA GLN A 321 -23.63 -11.37 15.09
C GLN A 321 -24.80 -11.29 16.06
N ILE A 322 -26.01 -11.12 15.53
CA ILE A 322 -27.25 -11.07 16.31
C ILE A 322 -28.20 -12.13 15.77
N SER A 323 -28.82 -12.88 16.67
CA SER A 323 -29.88 -13.83 16.33
C SER A 323 -31.25 -13.21 16.63
N ASP A 324 -32.23 -13.45 15.77
CA ASP A 324 -33.63 -13.21 16.10
C ASP A 324 -34.23 -14.36 16.94
N GLU A 325 -35.44 -14.14 17.47
CA GLU A 325 -36.23 -15.11 18.22
C GLU A 325 -36.51 -16.40 17.43
N GLU A 326 -36.50 -16.33 16.10
CA GLU A 326 -36.69 -17.47 15.19
C GLU A 326 -35.39 -18.26 14.93
N GLY A 327 -34.25 -17.77 15.44
CA GLY A 327 -32.93 -18.38 15.31
C GLY A 327 -32.21 -18.05 14.00
N HIS A 328 -32.65 -17.04 13.24
CA HIS A 328 -31.88 -16.52 12.11
C HIS A 328 -30.75 -15.63 12.61
N GLU A 329 -29.53 -15.91 12.16
CA GLU A 329 -28.34 -15.14 12.48
C GLU A 329 -28.07 -14.08 11.39
N TYR A 330 -27.84 -12.85 11.84
CA TYR A 330 -27.47 -11.70 11.01
C TYR A 330 -26.05 -11.25 11.35
N ALA A 331 -25.23 -11.07 10.32
CA ALA A 331 -23.93 -10.41 10.42
C ALA A 331 -24.09 -8.92 10.12
N ILE A 332 -23.56 -8.09 11.01
CA ILE A 332 -23.73 -6.65 10.99
C ILE A 332 -22.37 -5.99 11.20
N LEU A 333 -22.08 -4.98 10.40
CA LEU A 333 -20.90 -4.15 10.62
C LEU A 333 -21.13 -3.26 11.84
N LYS A 334 -20.49 -3.59 12.97
CA LYS A 334 -20.52 -2.77 14.19
C LYS A 334 -19.74 -1.49 13.98
N CYS A 335 -18.58 -1.61 13.36
CA CYS A 335 -17.79 -0.49 12.86
C CYS A 335 -17.05 -0.89 11.58
N ASP A 336 -16.89 0.07 10.68
CA ASP A 336 -16.22 -0.07 9.40
C ASP A 336 -14.78 0.43 9.49
N PRO A 337 -13.76 -0.43 9.42
CA PRO A 337 -12.38 0.02 9.26
C PRO A 337 -12.19 0.53 7.82
N GLU A 338 -12.01 1.84 7.68
CA GLU A 338 -11.87 2.52 6.38
C GLU A 338 -10.53 3.27 6.31
N VAL A 339 -9.87 3.19 5.15
CA VAL A 339 -8.70 4.04 4.87
C VAL A 339 -9.17 5.40 4.38
N VAL A 340 -8.82 6.45 5.11
CA VAL A 340 -9.25 7.83 4.82
C VAL A 340 -8.04 8.69 4.48
N THR A 341 -8.16 9.49 3.42
CA THR A 341 -7.19 10.55 3.11
C THR A 341 -7.73 11.91 3.53
N VAL A 342 -6.91 12.69 4.23
CA VAL A 342 -7.30 14.00 4.77
C VAL A 342 -6.29 15.06 4.33
N TYR A 343 -6.79 16.22 3.90
CA TYR A 343 -5.93 17.37 3.64
C TYR A 343 -5.36 17.89 4.97
N PRO A 344 -4.03 18.00 5.13
CA PRO A 344 -3.43 18.22 6.44
C PRO A 344 -3.40 19.71 6.82
N GLU A 345 -4.58 20.31 6.99
CA GLU A 345 -4.74 21.74 7.27
C GLU A 345 -4.00 22.18 8.56
N TRP A 346 -3.92 21.31 9.56
CA TRP A 346 -3.20 21.58 10.82
C TRP A 346 -1.71 21.86 10.59
N LEU A 347 -1.14 21.38 9.49
CA LEU A 347 0.27 21.60 9.17
C LEU A 347 0.55 23.03 8.71
N ILE A 348 -0.45 23.83 8.36
CA ILE A 348 -0.27 25.25 8.04
C ILE A 348 0.27 25.99 9.25
N GLN A 349 -0.43 25.89 10.39
CA GLN A 349 0.02 26.48 11.64
C GLN A 349 1.33 25.84 12.10
N LYS A 350 1.45 24.51 12.00
CA LYS A 350 2.67 23.83 12.42
C LYS A 350 3.91 24.28 11.65
N THR A 351 3.77 24.55 10.36
CA THR A 351 4.87 25.07 9.52
C THR A 351 5.33 26.45 9.98
N VAL A 352 4.38 27.31 10.39
CA VAL A 352 4.71 28.63 10.95
C VAL A 352 5.43 28.50 12.29
N GLU A 353 5.00 27.58 13.16
CA GLU A 353 5.68 27.28 14.42
C GLU A 353 7.12 26.80 14.18
N LEU A 354 7.32 25.80 13.32
CA LEU A 354 8.66 25.28 12.99
C LEU A 354 9.59 26.35 12.41
N TYR A 355 9.05 27.29 11.64
CA TYR A 355 9.83 28.41 11.12
C TYR A 355 10.22 29.40 12.23
N ASN A 356 9.28 29.76 13.10
CA ASN A 356 9.53 30.69 14.22
C ASN A 356 10.52 30.09 15.24
N ASP A 357 10.50 28.77 15.41
CA ASP A 357 11.41 28.02 16.28
C ASP A 357 12.78 27.75 15.60
N GLU A 358 13.01 28.29 14.39
CA GLU A 358 14.23 28.14 13.60
C GLU A 358 14.57 26.67 13.23
N GLU A 359 13.59 25.76 13.30
CA GLU A 359 13.77 24.34 12.92
C GLU A 359 13.82 24.14 11.40
N ILE A 360 13.15 25.01 10.63
CA ILE A 360 13.14 24.96 9.16
C ILE A 360 13.47 26.33 8.56
N ALA A 361 14.15 26.32 7.41
CA ALA A 361 14.49 27.54 6.70
C ALA A 361 13.24 28.23 6.10
N SER A 362 13.26 29.57 6.03
CA SER A 362 12.16 30.37 5.46
C SER A 362 11.71 29.89 4.08
N ARG A 363 12.67 29.58 3.17
CA ARG A 363 12.37 29.09 1.83
C ARG A 363 11.67 27.72 1.84
N GLN A 364 12.06 26.83 2.77
CA GLN A 364 11.41 25.53 2.94
C GLN A 364 9.97 25.69 3.42
N ALA A 365 9.74 26.57 4.41
CA ALA A 365 8.41 26.87 4.94
C ALA A 365 7.50 27.46 3.85
N ILE A 366 7.97 28.46 3.10
CA ILE A 366 7.21 29.07 1.99
C ILE A 366 6.86 28.02 0.94
N HIS A 367 7.83 27.24 0.50
CA HIS A 367 7.60 26.22 -0.53
C HIS A 367 6.60 25.16 -0.05
N TYR A 368 6.65 24.76 1.22
CA TYR A 368 5.67 23.81 1.74
C TYR A 368 4.25 24.39 1.78
N LEU A 369 4.09 25.65 2.20
CA LEU A 369 2.79 26.33 2.16
C LEU A 369 2.25 26.47 0.72
N GLU A 370 3.12 26.66 -0.27
CA GLU A 370 2.73 26.64 -1.69
C GLU A 370 2.29 25.25 -2.15
N VAL A 371 2.98 24.19 -1.72
CA VAL A 371 2.59 22.79 -2.00
C VAL A 371 1.23 22.48 -1.38
N LEU A 372 0.99 22.87 -0.12
CA LEU A 372 -0.31 22.74 0.55
C LEU A 372 -1.40 23.51 -0.20
N LYS A 373 -1.12 24.75 -0.60
CA LYS A 373 -2.05 25.55 -1.41
C LYS A 373 -2.41 24.84 -2.72
N LYS A 374 -1.42 24.31 -3.47
CA LYS A 374 -1.65 23.62 -4.75
C LYS A 374 -2.42 22.30 -4.58
N SER A 375 -2.20 21.60 -3.47
CA SER A 375 -2.85 20.31 -3.17
C SER A 375 -4.21 20.46 -2.48
N HIS A 376 -4.65 21.69 -2.21
CA HIS A 376 -5.92 21.94 -1.54
C HIS A 376 -7.11 21.38 -2.36
N PRO A 377 -8.06 20.66 -1.73
CA PRO A 377 -9.17 20.02 -2.44
C PRO A 377 -9.98 20.96 -3.33
N SER A 378 -10.15 22.23 -2.95
CA SER A 378 -10.89 23.21 -3.76
C SER A 378 -10.24 23.55 -5.10
N LEU A 379 -8.91 23.43 -5.22
CA LEU A 379 -8.15 23.70 -6.44
C LEU A 379 -7.98 22.44 -7.30
N ALA A 380 -7.99 21.26 -6.67
CA ALA A 380 -7.95 19.99 -7.39
C ALA A 380 -9.24 19.75 -8.20
N THR A 381 -10.40 20.12 -7.66
CA THR A 381 -11.70 19.99 -8.36
C THR A 381 -11.81 20.95 -9.56
N SER A 382 -11.21 22.14 -9.50
CA SER A 382 -11.23 23.08 -10.64
C SER A 382 -10.34 22.63 -11.80
N ILE A 383 -9.21 21.99 -11.53
CA ILE A 383 -8.31 21.47 -12.58
C ILE A 383 -8.95 20.25 -13.29
N ALA A 384 -9.71 19.41 -12.57
CA ALA A 384 -10.45 18.31 -13.18
C ALA A 384 -11.58 18.78 -14.12
N LEU A 385 -12.19 19.93 -13.82
CA LEU A 385 -13.26 20.53 -14.63
C LEU A 385 -12.76 21.31 -15.86
N GLU A 386 -11.47 21.66 -15.92
CA GLU A 386 -10.85 22.31 -17.09
C GLU A 386 -10.30 21.30 -18.13
N VAL A 387 -10.36 20.00 -17.82
CA VAL A 387 -9.84 18.91 -18.67
C VAL A 387 -10.96 18.02 -19.24
N GLU A 388 -12.22 18.28 -18.89
CA GLU A 388 -13.42 17.83 -19.63
C GLU A 388 -13.87 18.90 -20.64
#